data_AF-A0A8D8YHF5-F1
#
_entry.id   AF-A0A8D8YHF5-F1
#
_cell.length_a   1.000
_cell.length_b   1.000
_cell.length_c   1.000
_cell.angle_alpha   90.00
_cell.angle_beta   90.00
_cell.angle_gamma   90.00
#
_symmetry.space_group_name_H-M   'P 1'
#
loop_
_entity.id
_entity.type
_entity.pdbx_description
1 polymer ?
#
loop_
_entity_poly.entity_id
_entity_poly.type
_entity_poly.pdbx_seq_one_letter_code
_entity_poly.pdbx_strand_id
1 'polypeptide(L)'
;YVVNVWPFLESPCIVTDNTAKYKPNSRVLGTHPPPVSLEERRLPRETRTKLAQLRSGFSKLLNSYQIKIDPNIRDACPLCQGSPHDTTHLFNCPPKPTNLRPVDLCNKPVKVAGQYFTNGQIKEMTRKVSAELDLVHQQT
;
A
#
# COMPACT_ATOMS: atom_id res chain seq x y z
N TYR A 1 -2.95 39.40 24.01
CA TYR A 1 -2.28 38.08 23.92
C TYR A 1 -3.14 37.05 24.61
N VAL A 2 -3.93 36.31 23.85
CA VAL A 2 -4.64 35.12 24.35
C VAL A 2 -4.34 34.02 23.33
N VAL A 3 -3.59 33.02 23.78
CA VAL A 3 -3.28 31.80 23.04
C VAL A 3 -4.57 31.02 22.87
N ASN A 4 -5.08 30.97 21.64
CA ASN A 4 -6.25 30.14 21.34
C ASN A 4 -5.80 28.69 21.24
N VAL A 5 -6.26 27.92 22.22
CA VAL A 5 -6.19 26.47 22.32
C VAL A 5 -6.98 25.88 21.15
N TRP A 6 -6.29 25.10 20.32
CA TRP A 6 -6.87 24.32 19.23
C TRP A 6 -7.75 23.22 19.82
N PRO A 7 -9.04 23.09 19.47
CA PRO A 7 -9.84 22.00 19.99
C PRO A 7 -9.49 20.73 19.21
N PHE A 8 -8.78 19.85 19.90
CA PHE A 8 -8.64 18.44 19.58
C PHE A 8 -10.00 17.77 19.84
N LEU A 9 -10.92 17.89 18.89
CA LEU A 9 -12.22 17.21 18.95
C LEU A 9 -12.14 15.93 18.14
N GLU A 10 -12.15 14.84 18.90
CA GLU A 10 -12.56 13.49 18.56
C GLU A 10 -13.48 13.43 17.33
N SER A 11 -13.02 12.77 16.27
CA SER A 11 -13.87 12.39 15.15
C SER A 11 -13.44 11.01 14.65
N PRO A 12 -14.33 10.00 14.67
CA PRO A 12 -14.00 8.67 14.23
C PRO A 12 -13.61 8.74 12.76
N CYS A 13 -12.47 8.14 12.40
CA CYS A 13 -11.83 8.22 11.09
C CYS A 13 -12.75 7.73 9.95
N ILE A 14 -13.67 8.58 9.50
CA ILE A 14 -14.41 8.49 8.25
C ILE A 14 -13.83 9.58 7.37
N VAL A 15 -12.91 9.20 6.47
CA VAL A 15 -12.48 10.08 5.39
C VAL A 15 -13.65 10.20 4.43
N THR A 16 -14.46 11.25 4.56
CA THR A 16 -15.46 11.60 3.55
C THR A 16 -14.73 12.11 2.31
N ASP A 17 -15.20 11.63 1.16
CA ASP A 17 -14.51 11.67 -0.12
C ASP A 17 -14.53 13.07 -0.75
N ASN A 18 -13.43 13.81 -0.60
CA ASN A 18 -13.20 15.12 -1.23
C ASN A 18 -12.42 15.01 -2.56
N THR A 19 -12.36 13.83 -3.20
CA THR A 19 -11.48 13.58 -4.35
C THR A 19 -11.98 14.14 -5.69
N ALA A 20 -13.25 14.55 -5.79
CA ALA A 20 -13.85 15.06 -7.03
C ALA A 20 -13.21 16.38 -7.55
N LYS A 21 -12.50 17.13 -6.69
CA LYS A 21 -11.86 18.40 -7.05
C LYS A 21 -10.47 18.25 -7.67
N TYR A 22 -9.83 17.09 -7.53
CA TYR A 22 -8.43 16.90 -7.92
C TYR A 22 -8.32 16.01 -9.16
N LYS A 23 -7.49 16.42 -10.13
CA LYS A 23 -7.15 15.68 -11.37
C LYS A 23 -6.94 14.19 -11.06
N PRO A 24 -7.40 13.23 -11.90
CA PRO A 24 -7.19 11.80 -11.66
C PRO A 24 -5.68 11.51 -11.56
N ASN A 25 -5.19 11.40 -10.32
CA ASN A 25 -3.76 11.42 -10.01
C ASN A 25 -3.22 10.03 -9.64
N SER A 26 -3.95 8.94 -9.94
CA SER A 26 -3.37 7.61 -9.73
C SER A 26 -2.42 7.28 -10.89
N ARG A 27 -1.12 7.37 -10.63
CA ARG A 27 -0.06 7.01 -11.58
C ARG A 27 -0.21 5.58 -12.12
N VAL A 28 -0.86 4.72 -11.34
CA VAL A 28 -1.01 3.28 -11.61
C VAL A 28 -2.32 2.93 -12.32
N LEU A 29 -3.45 3.59 -12.00
CA LEU A 29 -4.75 3.28 -12.60
C LEU A 29 -5.17 4.28 -13.68
N GLY A 30 -4.46 5.41 -13.81
CA GLY A 30 -4.77 6.48 -14.78
C GLY A 30 -6.13 7.15 -14.57
N THR A 31 -6.83 6.81 -13.50
CA THR A 31 -8.20 7.19 -13.17
C THR A 31 -8.28 7.70 -11.73
N HIS A 32 -9.44 8.19 -11.30
CA HIS A 32 -9.64 8.47 -9.87
C HIS A 32 -9.46 7.18 -9.08
N PRO A 33 -8.62 7.17 -8.03
CA PRO A 33 -8.41 5.96 -7.25
C PRO A 33 -9.74 5.57 -6.59
N PRO A 34 -10.17 4.30 -6.70
CA PRO A 34 -11.38 3.83 -6.04
C PRO A 34 -11.21 3.88 -4.52
N PRO A 35 -12.32 3.90 -3.76
CA PRO A 35 -12.27 3.82 -2.31
C PRO A 35 -11.53 2.54 -1.88
N VAL A 36 -10.65 2.69 -0.91
CA VAL A 36 -9.87 1.59 -0.36
C VAL A 36 -10.77 0.70 0.50
N SER A 37 -10.73 -0.62 0.26
CA SER A 37 -11.53 -1.59 1.02
C SER A 37 -11.22 -1.56 2.52
N LEU A 38 -12.26 -1.62 3.35
CA LEU A 38 -12.15 -1.63 4.81
C LEU A 38 -11.36 -2.82 5.35
N GLU A 39 -11.28 -3.91 4.59
CA GLU A 39 -10.50 -5.10 4.94
C GLU A 39 -9.02 -4.78 5.14
N GLU A 40 -8.50 -3.73 4.49
CA GLU A 40 -7.11 -3.30 4.67
C GLU A 40 -6.79 -2.97 6.13
N ARG A 41 -7.77 -2.50 6.91
CA ARG A 41 -7.58 -2.17 8.34
C ARG A 41 -7.12 -3.38 9.16
N ARG A 42 -7.44 -4.60 8.71
CA ARG A 42 -7.03 -5.86 9.35
C ARG A 42 -5.57 -6.20 9.08
N LEU A 43 -4.92 -5.54 8.12
CA LEU A 43 -3.53 -5.79 7.77
C LEU A 43 -2.57 -5.02 8.67
N PRO A 44 -1.38 -5.59 8.95
CA PRO A 44 -0.31 -4.89 9.66
C PRO A 44 0.07 -3.57 8.98
N ARG A 45 0.54 -2.60 9.78
CA ARG A 45 0.88 -1.25 9.31
C ARG A 45 1.85 -1.25 8.13
N GLU A 46 2.93 -2.02 8.18
CA GLU A 46 3.91 -2.14 7.08
C GLU A 46 3.28 -2.69 5.81
N THR A 47 2.38 -3.69 5.91
CA THR A 47 1.65 -4.22 4.76
C THR A 47 0.79 -3.14 4.12
N ARG A 48 0.04 -2.38 4.93
CA ARG A 48 -0.75 -1.23 4.47
C ARG A 48 0.14 -0.17 3.80
N THR A 49 1.30 0.13 4.39
CA THR A 49 2.28 1.07 3.81
C THR A 49 2.79 0.57 2.45
N LYS A 50 3.15 -0.71 2.33
CA LYS A 50 3.61 -1.30 1.06
C LYS A 50 2.50 -1.26 0.00
N LEU A 51 1.26 -1.58 0.36
CA LEU A 51 0.11 -1.45 -0.54
C LEU A 51 -0.10 0.00 -0.99
N ALA A 52 -0.04 0.97 -0.08
CA ALA A 52 -0.14 2.38 -0.42
C ALA A 52 0.99 2.84 -1.36
N GLN A 53 2.24 2.41 -1.10
CA GLN A 53 3.37 2.69 -1.98
C GLN A 53 3.18 2.10 -3.39
N LEU A 54 2.63 0.88 -3.49
CA LEU A 54 2.29 0.28 -4.77
C LEU A 54 1.19 1.09 -5.48
N ARG A 55 0.12 1.50 -4.79
CA ARG A 55 -0.94 2.34 -5.38
C ARG A 55 -0.42 3.67 -5.95
N SER A 56 0.58 4.25 -5.29
CA SER A 56 1.22 5.50 -5.74
C SER A 56 2.30 5.28 -6.80
N GLY A 57 2.75 4.04 -7.04
CA GLY A 57 3.83 3.72 -7.99
C GLY A 57 5.23 4.08 -7.50
N PHE A 58 5.41 4.29 -6.19
CA PHE A 58 6.69 4.66 -5.55
C PHE A 58 7.18 3.56 -4.58
N SER A 59 6.92 2.30 -4.91
CA SER A 59 7.39 1.18 -4.11
C SER A 59 8.80 0.78 -4.51
N LYS A 60 9.66 0.51 -3.51
CA LYS A 60 10.99 -0.08 -3.70
C LYS A 60 10.94 -1.48 -4.32
N LEU A 61 9.76 -2.11 -4.42
CA LEU A 61 9.56 -3.37 -5.13
C LEU A 61 9.56 -3.21 -6.65
N LEU A 62 9.47 -1.98 -7.16
CA LEU A 62 9.41 -1.67 -8.59
C LEU A 62 10.76 -1.13 -9.05
N ASN A 63 11.40 -1.81 -10.00
CA ASN A 63 12.66 -1.30 -10.56
C ASN A 63 12.48 0.05 -11.25
N SER A 64 11.31 0.33 -11.84
CA SER A 64 10.96 1.66 -12.39
C SER A 64 10.99 2.80 -11.37
N TYR A 65 10.87 2.50 -10.07
CA TYR A 65 11.10 3.46 -9.01
C TYR A 65 12.55 3.42 -8.51
N GLN A 66 13.15 2.23 -8.41
CA GLN A 66 14.55 2.06 -7.97
C GLN A 66 15.54 2.79 -8.89
N ILE A 67 15.31 2.82 -10.21
CA ILE A 67 16.17 3.57 -11.15
C ILE A 67 16.27 5.07 -10.83
N LYS A 68 15.26 5.63 -10.14
CA LYS A 68 15.23 7.04 -9.74
C LYS A 68 16.03 7.29 -8.48
N ILE A 69 16.26 6.24 -7.68
CA ILE A 69 17.03 6.29 -6.44
C ILE A 69 18.50 5.98 -6.74
N ASP A 70 18.76 4.94 -7.53
CA ASP A 70 20.09 4.50 -7.91
C ASP A 70 20.16 4.28 -9.43
N PRO A 71 20.95 5.08 -10.17
CA PRO A 71 21.06 4.96 -11.62
C PRO A 71 21.75 3.67 -12.09
N ASN A 72 22.38 2.90 -11.19
CA ASN A 72 22.99 1.60 -11.54
C ASN A 72 21.95 0.48 -11.69
N ILE A 73 20.72 0.69 -11.19
CA ILE A 73 19.65 -0.29 -11.29
C ILE A 73 18.99 -0.19 -12.68
N ARG A 74 18.74 -1.33 -13.32
CA ARG A 74 18.04 -1.39 -14.61
C ARG A 74 16.54 -1.50 -14.41
N ASP A 75 15.76 -0.78 -15.22
CA ASP A 75 14.29 -0.87 -15.24
C ASP A 75 13.81 -2.11 -16.01
N ALA A 76 14.23 -3.28 -15.56
CA ALA A 76 13.84 -4.57 -16.14
C ALA A 76 13.38 -5.51 -15.04
N CYS A 77 12.38 -6.33 -15.33
CA CYS A 77 11.91 -7.37 -14.43
C CYS A 77 13.01 -8.42 -14.21
N PRO A 78 13.35 -8.80 -12.97
CA PRO A 78 14.33 -9.85 -12.73
C PRO A 78 13.86 -11.24 -13.21
N LEU A 79 12.56 -11.44 -13.42
CA LEU A 79 11.99 -12.75 -13.79
C LEU A 79 11.81 -12.92 -15.30
N CYS A 80 11.32 -11.89 -15.99
CA CYS A 80 11.03 -11.96 -17.44
C CYS A 80 11.83 -10.96 -18.27
N GLN A 81 12.68 -10.14 -17.66
CA GLN A 81 13.46 -9.07 -18.31
C GLN A 81 12.61 -7.97 -18.99
N GLY A 82 11.29 -8.00 -18.84
CA GLY A 82 10.40 -6.98 -19.40
C GLY A 82 10.61 -5.61 -18.75
N SER A 83 10.49 -4.56 -19.57
CA SER A 83 10.63 -3.15 -19.19
C SER A 83 9.42 -2.36 -19.71
N PRO A 84 8.86 -1.39 -18.97
CA PRO A 84 9.24 -0.99 -17.61
C PRO A 84 8.73 -1.96 -16.54
N HIS A 85 9.46 -2.11 -15.43
CA HIS A 85 9.02 -2.89 -14.28
C HIS A 85 8.21 -2.01 -13.32
N ASP A 86 6.98 -1.71 -13.74
CA ASP A 86 6.00 -0.93 -12.99
C ASP A 86 4.98 -1.83 -12.27
N THR A 87 4.04 -1.20 -11.57
CA THR A 87 2.95 -1.94 -10.90
C THR A 87 2.08 -2.72 -11.87
N THR A 88 1.87 -2.24 -13.10
CA THR A 88 1.03 -2.96 -14.06
C THR A 88 1.72 -4.23 -14.51
N HIS A 89 3.04 -4.16 -14.74
CA HIS A 89 3.90 -5.29 -15.01
C HIS A 89 3.89 -6.28 -13.84
N LEU A 90 3.94 -5.81 -12.58
CA LEU A 90 3.94 -6.67 -11.40
C LEU A 90 2.73 -7.63 -11.36
N PHE A 91 1.56 -7.21 -11.87
CA PHE A 91 0.35 -8.03 -11.97
C PHE A 91 0.26 -8.88 -13.25
N ASN A 92 0.87 -8.42 -14.33
CA ASN A 92 0.82 -9.06 -15.65
C ASN A 92 2.09 -9.84 -16.02
N CYS A 93 3.01 -10.04 -15.06
CA CYS A 93 4.31 -10.66 -15.31
C CYS A 93 4.13 -12.14 -15.75
N PRO A 94 4.59 -12.54 -16.94
CA PRO A 94 4.40 -13.92 -17.45
C PRO A 94 4.86 -15.05 -16.51
N PRO A 95 6.03 -14.97 -15.84
CA PRO A 95 6.49 -16.02 -14.92
C PRO A 95 5.72 -16.06 -13.59
N LYS A 96 4.92 -15.03 -13.28
CA LYS A 96 4.04 -15.01 -12.09
C LYS A 96 2.62 -14.65 -12.53
N PRO A 97 1.90 -15.58 -13.18
CA PRO A 97 0.53 -15.32 -13.60
C PRO A 97 -0.34 -15.05 -12.38
N THR A 98 -1.03 -13.91 -12.36
CA THR A 98 -1.99 -13.59 -11.31
C THR A 98 -3.34 -13.25 -11.91
N ASN A 99 -4.41 -13.68 -11.25
CA ASN A 99 -5.78 -13.23 -11.57
C ASN A 99 -6.13 -11.93 -10.80
N LEU A 100 -5.11 -11.11 -10.51
CA LEU A 100 -5.26 -9.85 -9.79
C LEU A 100 -4.86 -8.73 -10.73
N ARG A 101 -5.62 -7.64 -10.68
CA ARG A 101 -5.36 -6.45 -11.48
C ARG A 101 -4.83 -5.33 -10.58
N PRO A 102 -4.19 -4.29 -11.14
CA PRO A 102 -3.78 -3.13 -10.36
C PRO A 102 -4.91 -2.50 -9.53
N VAL A 103 -6.16 -2.54 -10.01
CA VAL A 103 -7.34 -2.05 -9.26
C VAL A 103 -7.63 -2.86 -7.99
N ASP A 104 -7.26 -4.14 -7.97
CA ASP A 104 -7.42 -5.00 -6.81
C ASP A 104 -6.49 -4.60 -5.66
N LEU A 105 -5.48 -3.75 -5.90
CA LEU A 105 -4.76 -3.07 -4.82
C LEU A 105 -5.74 -2.36 -3.89
N CYS A 106 -6.75 -1.67 -4.39
CA CYS A 106 -7.74 -0.97 -3.56
C CYS A 106 -8.90 -1.88 -3.16
N ASN A 107 -9.40 -2.70 -4.09
CA ASN A 107 -10.64 -3.48 -3.88
C ASN A 107 -10.41 -4.74 -3.02
N LYS A 108 -9.25 -5.39 -3.17
CA LYS A 108 -8.93 -6.68 -2.52
C LYS A 108 -7.53 -6.67 -1.89
N PRO A 109 -7.24 -5.72 -0.98
CA PRO A 109 -5.91 -5.48 -0.43
C PRO A 109 -5.35 -6.70 0.31
N VAL A 110 -6.20 -7.46 1.00
CA VAL A 110 -5.80 -8.69 1.72
C VAL A 110 -5.33 -9.78 0.75
N LYS A 111 -6.04 -9.97 -0.37
CA LYS A 111 -5.68 -10.97 -1.39
C LYS A 111 -4.39 -10.59 -2.10
N VAL A 112 -4.21 -9.32 -2.44
CA VAL A 112 -2.95 -8.81 -3.01
C VAL A 112 -1.81 -8.99 -2.01
N ALA A 113 -2.03 -8.66 -0.74
CA ALA A 113 -1.02 -8.81 0.30
C ALA A 113 -0.54 -10.26 0.44
N GLY A 114 -1.46 -11.24 0.46
CA GLY A 114 -1.10 -12.65 0.53
C GLY A 114 -0.33 -13.17 -0.70
N GLN A 115 -0.56 -12.59 -1.89
CA GLN A 115 0.10 -13.00 -3.13
C GLN A 115 1.55 -12.46 -3.25
N TYR A 116 1.80 -11.26 -2.72
CA TYR A 116 3.06 -10.53 -2.95
C TYR A 116 3.90 -10.31 -1.69
N PHE A 117 3.33 -10.40 -0.50
CA PHE A 117 4.06 -10.32 0.76
C PHE A 117 4.07 -11.69 1.43
N THR A 118 5.25 -12.23 1.72
CA THR A 118 5.38 -13.56 2.30
C THR A 118 4.83 -13.60 3.72
N ASN A 119 4.29 -14.76 4.11
CA ASN A 119 3.79 -15.03 5.46
C ASN A 119 4.82 -14.72 6.57
N GLY A 120 6.13 -14.72 6.29
CA GLY A 120 7.16 -14.35 7.25
C GLY A 120 7.09 -12.88 7.70
N GLN A 121 6.89 -11.95 6.76
CA GLN A 121 6.71 -10.53 7.08
C GLN A 121 5.36 -10.27 7.76
N ILE A 122 4.31 -11.00 7.36
CA ILE A 122 2.97 -10.84 7.94
C ILE A 122 2.93 -11.42 9.38
N LYS A 123 3.47 -12.62 9.61
CA LYS A 123 3.46 -13.31 10.93
C LYS A 123 4.34 -12.65 11.98
N GLU A 124 5.53 -12.17 11.61
CA GLU A 124 6.42 -11.45 12.54
C GLU A 124 5.78 -10.15 13.05
N MET A 125 4.95 -9.52 12.21
CA MET A 125 4.26 -8.27 12.53
C MET A 125 2.99 -8.46 13.36
N THR A 126 2.18 -9.47 13.07
CA THR A 126 0.98 -9.76 13.86
C THR A 126 1.34 -10.13 15.30
N ARG A 127 2.50 -10.79 15.52
CA ARG A 127 3.03 -11.08 16.87
C ARG A 127 3.32 -9.82 17.68
N LYS A 128 3.84 -8.76 17.04
CA LYS A 128 4.15 -7.48 17.71
C LYS A 128 2.90 -6.69 18.08
N VAL A 129 1.90 -6.65 17.19
CA VAL A 129 0.63 -5.95 17.46
C VAL A 129 -0.16 -6.65 18.57
N SER A 130 -0.14 -7.99 18.63
CA SER A 130 -0.79 -8.72 19.73
C SER A 130 -0.11 -8.45 21.07
N ALA A 131 1.23 -8.46 21.11
CA ALA A 131 1.99 -8.17 22.33
C ALA A 131 1.81 -6.73 22.84
N GLU A 132 1.64 -5.74 21.94
CA GLU A 132 1.31 -4.36 22.34
C GLU A 132 -0.13 -4.22 22.85
N LEU A 133 -1.11 -4.95 22.28
CA LEU A 133 -2.49 -4.95 22.78
C LEU A 133 -2.63 -5.57 24.17
N ASP A 134 -1.83 -6.60 24.45
CA ASP A 134 -1.79 -7.28 25.75
C ASP A 134 -1.14 -6.40 26.84
N LEU A 135 -0.14 -5.59 26.48
CA LEU A 135 0.49 -4.64 27.40
C LEU A 135 -0.44 -3.47 27.76
N VAL A 136 -1.22 -2.97 26.79
CA VAL A 136 -2.19 -1.89 27.03
C VAL A 136 -3.32 -2.37 27.96
N HIS A 137 -3.74 -3.63 27.87
CA HIS A 137 -4.73 -4.21 28.79
C HIS A 137 -4.23 -4.42 30.23
N GLN A 138 -2.93 -4.31 30.49
CA GLN A 138 -2.35 -4.39 31.85
C GLN A 138 -2.14 -3.01 32.50
N GLN A 139 -2.42 -1.91 31.80
CA GLN A 139 -2.21 -0.53 32.27
C GLN A 139 -3.50 0.27 32.50
N THR A 140 -4.67 -0.38 32.44
CA THR A 140 -5.99 0.14 32.83
C THR A 140 -6.58 -0.71 33.93
#